data_AF-A0A3D1CP20-F1
#
_entry.id   AF-A0A3D1CP20-F1
#
_cell.length_a   1.000
_cell.length_b   1.000
_cell.length_c   1.000
_cell.angle_alpha   90.00
_cell.angle_beta   90.00
_cell.angle_gamma   90.00
#
_symmetry.space_group_name_H-M   'P 1'
#
loop_
_entity.id
_entity.type
_entity.pdbx_description
1 polymer ?
#
loop_
_entity_poly.entity_id
_entity_poly.type
_entity_poly.pdbx_seq_one_letter_code
_entity_poly.pdbx_strand_id
1 'polypeptide(L)'
;QAGREIGKEKFSAFMDRMNAHYKEQIVDISITTNEAGDRAAVEFTVLGEYLSTDEGLPEANGQKYNLPAGAFFVIRDGKVARITNYYNL
;
A
#
# COMPACT_ATOMS: atom_id res chain seq x y z
N GLN A 1 -8.20 14.64 2.16
CA GLN A 1 -6.86 14.42 2.75
C GLN A 1 -6.85 13.02 3.33
N ALA A 2 -6.03 12.10 2.82
CA ALA A 2 -5.77 10.86 3.53
C ALA A 2 -4.98 11.20 4.80
N GLY A 3 -5.43 10.69 5.96
CA GLY A 3 -4.75 10.92 7.23
C GLY A 3 -3.35 10.29 7.27
N ARG A 4 -2.51 10.76 8.17
CA ARG A 4 -1.20 10.13 8.46
C ARG A 4 -1.31 9.25 9.69
N GLU A 5 -0.96 7.98 9.55
CA GLU A 5 -0.79 7.06 10.68
C GLU A 5 0.68 6.97 11.09
N ILE A 6 0.93 6.84 12.40
CA ILE A 6 2.28 6.83 12.98
C ILE A 6 2.39 5.65 13.94
N GLY A 7 3.46 4.88 13.80
CA GLY A 7 3.79 3.77 14.68
C GLY A 7 3.38 2.41 14.11
N LYS A 8 4.05 1.35 14.60
CA LYS A 8 3.83 -0.02 14.13
C LYS A 8 2.46 -0.58 14.51
N GLU A 9 1.90 -0.16 15.65
CA GLU A 9 0.57 -0.61 16.09
C GLU A 9 -0.52 -0.18 15.13
N LYS A 10 -0.55 1.11 14.75
CA LYS A 10 -1.48 1.61 13.75
C LYS A 10 -1.26 0.96 12.39
N PHE A 11 0.00 0.80 11.99
CA PHE A 11 0.34 0.09 10.76
C PHE A 11 -0.18 -1.36 10.76
N SER A 12 -0.06 -2.08 11.89
CA SER A 12 -0.60 -3.43 12.04
C SER A 12 -2.12 -3.44 11.89
N ALA A 13 -2.81 -2.53 12.60
CA ALA A 13 -4.27 -2.43 12.50
C ALA A 13 -4.73 -2.09 11.06
N PHE A 14 -3.98 -1.24 10.35
CA PHE A 14 -4.21 -0.96 8.94
C PHE A 14 -4.07 -2.23 8.08
N MET A 15 -3.00 -3.00 8.28
CA MET A 15 -2.79 -4.26 7.56
C MET A 15 -3.88 -5.30 7.87
N ASP A 16 -4.30 -5.40 9.13
CA ASP A 16 -5.38 -6.31 9.54
C ASP A 16 -6.70 -5.96 8.85
N ARG A 17 -7.04 -4.66 8.76
CA ARG A 17 -8.20 -4.19 7.99
C ARG A 17 -8.05 -4.54 6.51
N MET A 18 -6.91 -4.23 5.90
CA MET A 18 -6.67 -4.54 4.48
C MET A 18 -6.85 -6.04 4.19
N ASN A 19 -6.28 -6.90 5.03
CA ASN A 19 -6.35 -8.36 4.86
C ASN A 19 -7.76 -8.92 5.06
N ALA A 20 -8.64 -8.24 5.80
CA ALA A 20 -10.03 -8.65 5.99
C ALA A 20 -10.93 -8.37 4.77
N HIS A 21 -10.60 -7.32 4.01
CA HIS A 21 -11.43 -6.82 2.91
C HIS A 21 -10.87 -7.16 1.53
N TYR A 22 -9.55 -7.30 1.38
CA TYR A 22 -8.91 -7.40 0.08
C TYR A 22 -7.96 -8.60 0.01
N LYS A 23 -7.93 -9.26 -1.15
CA LYS A 23 -6.89 -10.23 -1.50
C LYS A 23 -6.08 -9.66 -2.65
N GLU A 24 -4.86 -9.26 -2.36
CA GLU A 24 -4.01 -8.54 -3.31
C GLU A 24 -2.70 -9.28 -3.59
N GLN A 25 -2.25 -9.16 -4.83
CA GLN A 25 -0.92 -9.55 -5.27
C GLN A 25 -0.25 -8.35 -5.93
N ILE A 26 0.99 -8.07 -5.51
CA ILE A 26 1.82 -7.03 -6.11
C ILE A 26 2.67 -7.66 -7.21
N VAL A 27 2.56 -7.11 -8.43
CA VAL A 27 3.31 -7.55 -9.61
C VAL A 27 3.98 -6.37 -10.30
N ASP A 28 4.82 -6.66 -11.31
CA ASP A 28 5.46 -5.66 -12.16
C ASP A 28 6.23 -4.58 -11.38
N ILE A 29 6.95 -5.03 -10.35
CA ILE A 29 7.68 -4.16 -9.42
C ILE A 29 8.90 -3.55 -10.11
N SER A 30 8.99 -2.23 -10.09
CA SER A 30 10.16 -1.45 -10.50
C SER A 30 10.62 -0.56 -9.35
N ILE A 31 11.90 -0.67 -8.95
CA ILE A 31 12.46 0.00 -7.77
C ILE A 31 13.55 0.97 -8.19
N THR A 32 13.51 2.20 -7.67
CA THR A 32 14.59 3.18 -7.77
C THR A 32 15.01 3.64 -6.37
N THR A 33 16.31 3.84 -6.15
CA THR A 33 16.87 4.39 -4.91
C THR A 33 17.75 5.61 -5.19
N ASN A 34 17.96 6.46 -4.19
CA ASN A 34 19.01 7.48 -4.26
C ASN A 34 20.38 6.91 -3.86
N GLU A 35 21.45 7.63 -4.18
CA GLU A 35 22.83 7.20 -3.85
C GLU A 35 23.08 7.07 -2.35
N ALA A 36 22.44 7.91 -1.53
CA ALA A 36 22.58 7.87 -0.07
C ALA A 36 21.87 6.66 0.59
N GLY A 37 21.00 5.96 -0.13
CA GLY A 37 20.28 4.79 0.38
C GLY A 37 19.19 5.09 1.43
N ASP A 38 18.85 6.36 1.66
CA ASP A 38 17.84 6.79 2.63
C ASP A 38 16.47 7.09 2.00
N ARG A 39 16.36 6.98 0.67
CA ARG A 39 15.12 7.16 -0.11
C ARG A 39 14.97 6.07 -1.17
N ALA A 40 13.75 5.56 -1.28
CA ALA A 40 13.36 4.68 -2.38
C ALA A 40 12.00 5.08 -2.95
N ALA A 41 11.80 4.80 -4.23
CA ALA A 41 10.51 4.87 -4.92
C ALA A 41 10.26 3.52 -5.60
N VAL A 42 9.02 3.05 -5.54
CA VAL A 42 8.60 1.80 -6.18
C VAL A 42 7.35 2.07 -6.97
N GLU A 43 7.32 1.62 -8.22
CA GLU A 43 6.12 1.51 -9.05
C GLU A 43 5.76 0.03 -9.15
N PHE A 44 4.46 -0.28 -9.11
CA PHE A 44 3.96 -1.65 -9.15
C PHE A 44 2.50 -1.69 -9.58
N THR A 45 2.03 -2.89 -9.94
CA THR A 45 0.62 -3.15 -10.21
C THR A 45 0.02 -4.00 -9.09
N VAL A 46 -1.12 -3.57 -8.57
CA VAL A 46 -1.94 -4.35 -7.63
C VAL A 46 -2.97 -5.14 -8.42
N LEU A 47 -2.89 -6.47 -8.34
CA LEU A 47 -3.96 -7.36 -8.78
C LEU A 47 -4.77 -7.76 -7.55
N GLY A 48 -6.01 -7.27 -7.46
CA GLY A 48 -6.83 -7.43 -6.27
C GLY A 48 -8.19 -8.05 -6.52
N GLU A 49 -8.75 -8.58 -5.44
CA GLU A 49 -10.13 -9.05 -5.34
C GLU A 49 -10.74 -8.49 -4.05
N TYR A 50 -11.89 -7.83 -4.18
CA TYR A 50 -12.57 -7.20 -3.05
C TYR A 50 -13.58 -8.17 -2.43
N LEU A 51 -13.22 -8.71 -1.27
CA LEU A 51 -13.85 -9.87 -0.64
C LEU A 51 -15.02 -9.51 0.26
N SER A 52 -14.93 -8.41 1.01
CA SER A 52 -15.95 -7.97 1.96
C SER A 52 -16.00 -6.45 2.05
N THR A 53 -17.19 -5.89 2.27
CA THR A 53 -17.39 -4.44 2.22
C THR A 53 -16.58 -3.72 3.31
N ASP A 54 -15.70 -2.83 2.87
CA ASP A 54 -14.95 -1.89 3.70
C ASP A 54 -15.79 -0.61 3.93
N GLU A 55 -15.66 -0.03 5.11
CA GLU A 55 -16.54 1.05 5.55
C GLU A 55 -16.38 2.30 4.67
N GLY A 56 -17.51 2.80 4.14
CA GLY A 56 -17.53 4.00 3.29
C GLY A 56 -17.22 3.75 1.81
N LEU A 57 -17.02 2.50 1.39
CA LEU A 57 -16.83 2.10 0.00
C LEU A 57 -18.06 1.34 -0.56
N PRO A 58 -18.15 1.17 -1.90
CA PRO A 58 -19.19 0.35 -2.51
C PRO A 58 -19.20 -1.10 -1.98
N GLU A 59 -20.32 -1.79 -2.19
CA GLU A 59 -20.51 -3.17 -1.75
C GLU A 59 -19.52 -4.13 -2.44
N ALA A 60 -18.91 -5.00 -1.63
CA ALA A 60 -18.05 -6.06 -2.12
C ALA A 60 -18.89 -7.22 -2.68
N ASN A 61 -18.60 -7.60 -3.92
CA ASN A 61 -19.22 -8.68 -4.66
C ASN A 61 -18.16 -9.60 -5.30
N GLY A 62 -16.90 -9.59 -4.80
CA GLY A 62 -15.79 -10.33 -5.39
C GLY A 62 -15.22 -9.69 -6.66
N GLN A 63 -15.44 -8.38 -6.86
CA GLN A 63 -14.91 -7.67 -8.01
C GLN A 63 -13.38 -7.69 -8.01
N LYS A 64 -12.82 -7.97 -9.18
CA LYS A 64 -11.38 -7.96 -9.42
C LYS A 64 -10.95 -6.63 -9.99
N TYR A 65 -9.76 -6.19 -9.61
CA TYR A 65 -9.17 -4.95 -10.09
C TYR A 65 -7.69 -5.13 -10.43
N ASN A 66 -7.24 -4.31 -11.38
CA ASN A 66 -5.85 -4.13 -11.75
C ASN A 66 -5.55 -2.64 -11.63
N LEU A 67 -4.68 -2.28 -10.69
CA LEU A 67 -4.44 -0.90 -10.31
C LEU A 67 -2.94 -0.60 -10.31
N PRO A 68 -2.44 0.25 -11.22
CA PRO A 68 -1.12 0.83 -11.13
C PRO A 68 -1.02 1.71 -9.87
N ALA A 69 0.05 1.52 -9.11
CA ALA A 69 0.31 2.20 -7.86
C ALA A 69 1.80 2.52 -7.72
N GLY A 70 2.10 3.44 -6.81
CA GLY A 70 3.46 3.78 -6.45
C GLY A 70 3.61 4.08 -4.97
N ALA A 71 4.79 3.82 -4.43
CA ALA A 71 5.11 4.10 -3.05
C ALA A 71 6.48 4.76 -2.90
N PHE A 72 6.57 5.73 -1.99
CA PHE A 72 7.82 6.39 -1.61
C PHE A 72 8.20 6.04 -0.18
N PHE A 73 9.48 5.73 0.02
CA PHE A 73 10.03 5.29 1.29
C PHE A 73 11.07 6.26 1.83
N VAL A 74 11.11 6.40 3.16
CA VAL A 74 12.28 6.91 3.90
C VAL A 74 12.87 5.75 4.65
N ILE A 75 14.19 5.59 4.56
CA ILE A 75 14.94 4.54 5.23
C ILE A 75 15.85 5.20 6.26
N ARG A 76 15.89 4.63 7.48
CA ARG A 76 16.80 5.03 8.56
C ARG A 76 17.31 3.77 9.24
N ASP A 77 18.63 3.66 9.40
CA ASP A 77 19.28 2.51 10.05
C ASP A 77 18.83 1.16 9.46
N GLY A 78 18.72 1.10 8.13
CA GLY A 78 18.27 -0.10 7.39
C GLY A 78 16.79 -0.46 7.58
N LYS A 79 15.98 0.42 8.19
CA LYS A 79 14.55 0.21 8.45
C LYS A 79 13.69 1.22 7.72
N VAL A 80 12.50 0.80 7.31
CA VAL A 80 11.48 1.70 6.75
C VAL A 80 10.95 2.61 7.86
N ALA A 81 11.19 3.91 7.73
CA ALA A 81 10.77 4.96 8.66
C ALA A 81 9.53 5.73 8.18
N ARG A 82 9.22 5.69 6.88
CA ARG A 82 8.00 6.26 6.29
C ARG A 82 7.64 5.51 5.01
N ILE A 83 6.35 5.33 4.80
CA ILE A 83 5.75 4.87 3.56
C ILE A 83 4.74 5.94 3.12
N THR A 84 4.67 6.22 1.82
CA THR A 84 3.64 7.08 1.23
C THR A 84 3.19 6.44 -0.06
N ASN A 85 1.96 5.92 -0.06
CA ASN A 85 1.35 5.21 -1.18
C ASN A 85 0.51 6.18 -2.02
N TYR A 86 0.51 5.98 -3.33
CA TYR A 86 -0.31 6.67 -4.31
C TYR A 86 -0.89 5.65 -5.27
N TYR A 87 -2.16 5.84 -5.60
CA TYR A 87 -2.88 5.14 -6.65
C TYR A 87 -4.13 5.97 -6.97
N ASN A 88 -4.78 5.66 -8.08
CA ASN A 88 -6.05 6.30 -8.43
C ASN A 88 -7.20 5.51 -7.81
N LEU A 89 -7.91 6.13 -6.87
CA LEU A 89 -9.01 5.52 -6.10
C LEU A 89 -10.36 5.79 -6.78
#